data_AF-A0A840UZI8-F1
#
_entry.id   AF-A0A840UZI8-F1
#
_cell.length_a   1.000
_cell.length_b   1.000
_cell.length_c   1.000
_cell.angle_alpha   90.00
_cell.angle_beta   90.00
_cell.angle_gamma   90.00
#
_symmetry.space_group_name_H-M   'P 1'
#
loop_
_entity.id
_entity.type
_entity.pdbx_description
1 polymer ?
#
loop_
_entity_poly.entity_id
_entity_poly.type
_entity_poly.pdbx_seq_one_letter_code
_entity_poly.pdbx_strand_id
1 'polypeptide(L)'
;MEHLSRLAVGQQRKPPIIVPLDDGVTLTFRHIPAGSFRMGQRGGEANEEPVTEVFVGEFWMGETPVTLEQYGVMAGWAGLDPNPSYFENLEDSARRPVEQVSWDDAMAVAVELRKRMEALDRLPRVHGVGLPSEAMWEYACRARTQTEYWSGDGEAALVEVGWHGEEWVKGGTHVVAGKRRPNAFGLHDMHGNVWEWCADVDEDDAYRMVVPGAVMPWPACGPRRKDDHRPRVLRGGSWDFTAWGCRSAYRFRRWPGLRHRLIGFRLCVFPGPVKQGPEARAESATGAKARRDDAAVAEGVDGADLNTNFPPRSGENSDA
;
A
#
# COMPACT_ATOMS: atom_id res chain seq x y z
N MET A 1 19.25 -5.69 -26.57
CA MET A 1 18.30 -6.55 -25.85
C MET A 1 19.05 -7.60 -25.03
N GLU A 2 19.90 -7.17 -24.08
CA GLU A 2 20.74 -8.10 -23.32
C GLU A 2 20.97 -7.64 -21.86
N HIS A 3 20.08 -6.79 -21.33
CA HIS A 3 20.24 -6.21 -19.99
C HIS A 3 19.08 -6.49 -19.02
N LEU A 4 18.13 -7.36 -19.38
CA LEU A 4 16.95 -7.69 -18.55
C LEU A 4 16.88 -9.15 -18.08
N SER A 5 17.93 -9.95 -18.25
CA SER A 5 17.91 -11.40 -17.96
C SER A 5 18.70 -11.82 -16.70
N ARG A 6 18.90 -10.92 -15.71
CA ARG A 6 19.67 -11.25 -14.48
C ARG A 6 19.07 -10.79 -13.14
N LEU A 7 17.74 -10.70 -13.00
CA LEU A 7 17.11 -10.41 -11.70
C LEU A 7 16.13 -11.51 -11.23
N ALA A 8 16.49 -12.77 -11.46
CA ALA A 8 15.99 -13.89 -10.65
C ALA A 8 17.11 -14.37 -9.70
N VAL A 9 17.78 -13.44 -9.02
CA VAL A 9 18.54 -13.80 -7.82
C VAL A 9 17.49 -14.06 -6.76
N GLY A 10 17.42 -15.30 -6.27
CA GLY A 10 16.57 -15.65 -5.14
C GLY A 10 16.88 -14.74 -3.96
N GLN A 11 16.11 -13.68 -3.77
CA GLN A 11 16.26 -12.79 -2.62
C GLN A 11 15.98 -13.63 -1.38
N GLN A 12 17.03 -13.89 -0.62
CA GLN A 12 16.95 -14.54 0.68
C GLN A 12 16.01 -13.71 1.55
N ARG A 13 14.98 -14.35 2.13
CA ARG A 13 14.06 -13.68 3.06
C ARG A 13 14.88 -13.07 4.19
N LYS A 14 14.77 -11.76 4.37
CA LYS A 14 15.34 -11.06 5.52
C LYS A 14 14.52 -11.40 6.78
N PRO A 15 15.13 -11.37 7.97
CA PRO A 15 14.41 -11.64 9.21
C PRO A 15 13.26 -10.64 9.40
N PRO A 16 12.22 -11.03 10.17
CA PRO A 16 11.16 -10.12 10.54
C PRO A 16 11.67 -8.98 11.43
N ILE A 17 11.02 -7.83 11.35
CA ILE A 17 11.20 -6.74 12.33
C ILE A 17 10.15 -6.96 13.41
N ILE A 18 10.59 -7.08 14.67
CA ILE A 18 9.71 -7.23 15.82
C ILE A 18 9.84 -5.97 16.67
N VAL A 19 8.73 -5.26 16.83
CA VAL A 19 8.67 -4.01 17.62
C VAL A 19 7.91 -4.29 18.91
N PRO A 20 8.56 -4.19 20.08
CA PRO A 20 7.85 -4.22 21.35
C PRO A 20 7.07 -2.90 21.51
N LEU A 21 5.75 -3.01 21.60
CA LEU A 21 4.89 -1.86 21.85
C LEU A 21 4.79 -1.61 23.36
N ASP A 22 4.50 -2.66 24.12
CA ASP A 22 4.42 -2.64 25.59
C ASP A 22 4.82 -4.02 26.15
N ASP A 23 4.72 -4.20 27.47
CA ASP A 23 4.96 -5.48 28.14
C ASP A 23 4.04 -6.59 27.58
N GLY A 24 4.63 -7.51 26.82
CA GLY A 24 3.91 -8.63 26.19
C GLY A 24 3.22 -8.30 24.86
N VAL A 25 3.13 -7.02 24.46
CA VAL A 25 2.49 -6.60 23.21
C VAL A 25 3.54 -6.31 22.15
N THR A 26 3.51 -7.05 21.04
CA THR A 26 4.47 -6.88 19.94
C THR A 26 3.78 -6.72 18.59
N LEU A 27 4.44 -5.99 17.69
CA LEU A 27 4.06 -5.87 16.29
C LEU A 27 5.17 -6.46 15.41
N THR A 28 4.81 -7.44 14.59
CA THR A 28 5.75 -8.16 13.72
C THR A 28 5.56 -7.76 12.27
N PHE A 29 6.64 -7.39 11.59
CA PHE A 29 6.65 -7.12 10.16
C PHE A 29 7.47 -8.17 9.40
N ARG A 30 6.90 -8.71 8.32
CA ARG A 30 7.52 -9.70 7.44
C ARG A 30 8.18 -9.01 6.25
N HIS A 31 9.38 -9.48 5.87
CA HIS A 31 10.09 -8.99 4.68
C HIS A 31 9.34 -9.35 3.41
N ILE A 32 9.06 -8.33 2.60
CA ILE A 32 8.48 -8.43 1.28
C ILE A 32 9.60 -8.12 0.28
N PRO A 33 10.06 -9.11 -0.50
CA PRO A 33 11.17 -8.92 -1.44
C PRO A 33 10.77 -7.92 -2.54
N ALA A 34 11.76 -7.25 -3.11
CA ALA A 34 11.51 -6.40 -4.28
C ALA A 34 11.14 -7.29 -5.48
N GLY A 35 10.28 -6.79 -6.36
CA GLY A 35 10.00 -7.50 -7.59
C GLY A 35 8.94 -6.86 -8.46
N SER A 36 8.84 -7.38 -9.68
CA SER A 36 7.77 -7.01 -10.60
C SER A 36 6.56 -7.91 -10.43
N PHE A 37 5.37 -7.35 -10.64
CA PHE A 37 4.13 -8.10 -10.75
C PHE A 37 3.15 -7.40 -11.69
N ARG A 38 2.11 -8.13 -12.07
CA ARG A 38 0.99 -7.59 -12.84
C ARG A 38 -0.07 -7.10 -11.86
N MET A 39 -0.21 -5.79 -11.77
CA MET A 39 -1.21 -5.12 -10.96
C MET A 39 -2.53 -5.05 -11.73
N GLY A 40 -3.63 -5.36 -11.05
CA GLY A 40 -4.98 -5.43 -11.63
C GLY A 40 -5.39 -6.81 -12.12
N GLN A 41 -6.62 -6.89 -12.63
CA GLN A 41 -7.19 -8.14 -13.11
C GLN A 41 -8.07 -7.91 -14.35
N ARG A 42 -7.82 -8.71 -15.39
CA ARG A 42 -8.63 -8.69 -16.60
C ARG A 42 -10.01 -9.29 -16.30
N GLY A 43 -11.07 -8.62 -16.74
CA GLY A 43 -12.44 -9.08 -16.49
C GLY A 43 -12.89 -8.93 -15.03
N GLY A 44 -12.15 -8.16 -14.23
CA GLY A 44 -12.61 -7.65 -12.94
C GLY A 44 -13.45 -6.38 -13.11
N GLU A 45 -13.51 -5.56 -12.07
CA GLU A 45 -14.15 -4.24 -12.13
C GLU A 45 -13.38 -3.29 -13.07
N ALA A 46 -14.08 -2.28 -13.61
CA ALA A 46 -13.46 -1.32 -14.55
C ALA A 46 -12.28 -0.55 -13.95
N ASN A 47 -12.26 -0.36 -12.62
CA ASN A 47 -11.18 0.30 -11.89
C ASN A 47 -10.01 -0.64 -11.54
N GLU A 48 -10.10 -1.93 -11.89
CA GLU A 48 -9.01 -2.92 -11.79
C GLU A 48 -8.22 -3.06 -13.11
N GLU A 49 -8.62 -2.34 -14.15
CA GLU A 49 -7.99 -2.31 -15.46
C GLU A 49 -7.32 -0.96 -15.76
N PRO A 50 -6.28 -0.93 -16.62
CA PRO A 50 -5.65 -2.07 -17.28
C PRO A 50 -4.76 -2.89 -16.35
N VAL A 51 -4.55 -4.15 -16.70
CA VAL A 51 -3.51 -4.97 -16.07
C VAL A 51 -2.14 -4.47 -16.51
N THR A 52 -1.35 -3.96 -15.58
CA THR A 52 -0.06 -3.31 -15.86
C THR A 52 1.07 -3.96 -15.08
N GLU A 53 2.21 -4.19 -15.73
CA GLU A 53 3.42 -4.62 -15.04
C GLU A 53 4.03 -3.45 -14.28
N VAL A 54 4.27 -3.63 -12.98
CA VAL A 54 4.89 -2.63 -12.11
C VAL A 54 5.99 -3.27 -11.27
N PHE A 55 6.96 -2.49 -10.84
CA PHE A 55 8.00 -2.89 -9.91
C PHE A 55 7.75 -2.29 -8.52
N VAL A 56 7.75 -3.14 -7.50
CA VAL A 56 7.66 -2.73 -6.10
C VAL A 56 9.01 -2.98 -5.43
N GLY A 57 9.59 -1.92 -4.85
CA GLY A 57 10.82 -2.03 -4.07
C GLY A 57 10.61 -2.85 -2.79
N GLU A 58 11.68 -3.39 -2.21
CA GLU A 58 11.54 -4.19 -0.98
C GLU A 58 11.03 -3.35 0.20
N PHE A 59 10.30 -4.00 1.10
CA PHE A 59 9.76 -3.39 2.31
C PHE A 59 9.43 -4.48 3.33
N TRP A 60 8.91 -4.08 4.48
CA TRP A 60 8.34 -4.97 5.47
C TRP A 60 6.88 -4.61 5.70
N MET A 61 6.00 -5.60 5.76
CA MET A 61 4.57 -5.43 5.98
C MET A 61 4.17 -6.15 7.27
N GLY A 62 3.27 -5.54 8.04
CA GLY A 62 2.69 -6.16 9.23
C GLY A 62 2.17 -7.55 8.89
N GLU A 63 2.56 -8.54 9.69
CA GLU A 63 2.16 -9.94 9.51
C GLU A 63 0.63 -10.10 9.44
N THR A 64 -0.06 -9.31 10.24
CA THR A 64 -1.52 -9.24 10.37
C THR A 64 -2.00 -7.80 10.17
N PRO A 65 -3.32 -7.56 10.02
CA PRO A 65 -3.90 -6.28 10.39
C PRO A 65 -3.54 -5.93 11.83
N VAL A 66 -3.51 -4.63 12.17
CA VAL A 66 -3.25 -4.17 13.54
C VAL A 66 -4.38 -4.67 14.45
N THR A 67 -4.04 -5.33 15.55
CA THR A 67 -5.04 -5.81 16.53
C THR A 67 -5.54 -4.69 17.42
N LEU A 68 -6.67 -4.91 18.09
CA LEU A 68 -7.21 -3.98 19.08
C LEU A 68 -6.21 -3.69 20.20
N GLU A 69 -5.51 -4.70 20.72
CA GLU A 69 -4.48 -4.52 21.76
C GLU A 69 -3.28 -3.71 21.27
N GLN A 70 -2.75 -4.02 20.07
CA GLN A 70 -1.66 -3.25 19.48
C GLN A 70 -2.08 -1.80 19.22
N TYR A 71 -3.29 -1.60 18.70
CA TYR A 71 -3.84 -0.28 18.46
C TYR A 71 -4.00 0.50 19.76
N GLY A 72 -4.55 -0.09 20.82
CA GLY A 72 -4.76 0.59 22.10
C GLY A 72 -3.49 1.22 22.67
N VAL A 73 -2.36 0.52 22.56
CA VAL A 73 -1.05 1.05 22.95
C VAL A 73 -0.64 2.25 22.07
N MET A 74 -0.69 2.09 20.74
CA MET A 74 -0.24 3.15 19.82
C MET A 74 -1.19 4.36 19.80
N ALA A 75 -2.49 4.13 19.96
CA ALA A 75 -3.51 5.15 20.11
C ALA A 75 -3.30 5.98 21.39
N GLY A 76 -2.91 5.32 22.50
CA GLY A 76 -2.51 6.01 23.73
C GLY A 76 -1.35 6.98 23.51
N TRP A 77 -0.34 6.60 22.71
CA TRP A 77 0.76 7.50 22.35
C TRP A 77 0.30 8.69 21.49
N ALA A 78 -0.67 8.46 20.62
CA ALA A 78 -1.22 9.46 19.71
C ALA A 78 -2.31 10.34 20.35
N GLY A 79 -2.75 10.05 21.58
CA GLY A 79 -3.85 10.75 22.24
C GLY A 79 -5.23 10.45 21.62
N LEU A 80 -5.40 9.27 21.04
CA LEU A 80 -6.64 8.79 20.43
C LEU A 80 -7.41 7.86 21.39
N ASP A 81 -8.67 7.58 21.07
CA ASP A 81 -9.44 6.53 21.75
C ASP A 81 -8.75 5.17 21.58
N PRO A 82 -8.33 4.49 22.67
CA PRO A 82 -7.62 3.23 22.58
C PRO A 82 -8.50 2.02 22.27
N ASN A 83 -9.83 2.16 22.34
CA ASN A 83 -10.75 1.04 22.09
C ASN A 83 -11.96 1.46 21.24
N PRO A 84 -11.74 1.76 19.94
CA PRO A 84 -12.81 2.25 19.07
C PRO A 84 -13.71 1.12 18.51
N SER A 85 -13.32 -0.14 18.69
CA SER A 85 -13.91 -1.27 17.95
C SER A 85 -15.36 -1.56 18.35
N TYR A 86 -16.23 -1.73 17.36
CA TYR A 86 -17.60 -2.19 17.54
C TYR A 86 -17.67 -3.57 18.18
N PHE A 87 -16.72 -4.45 17.84
CA PHE A 87 -16.67 -5.84 18.29
C PHE A 87 -15.81 -6.04 19.56
N GLU A 88 -15.60 -4.98 20.35
CA GLU A 88 -14.82 -5.00 21.60
C GLU A 88 -15.33 -6.03 22.63
N ASN A 89 -16.62 -6.38 22.59
CA ASN A 89 -17.26 -7.29 23.54
C ASN A 89 -17.21 -8.76 23.10
N LEU A 90 -16.64 -9.08 21.94
CA LEU A 90 -16.44 -10.45 21.51
C LEU A 90 -15.29 -11.11 22.29
N GLU A 91 -15.35 -12.44 22.42
CA GLU A 91 -14.24 -13.23 22.94
C GLU A 91 -12.95 -12.94 22.14
N ASP A 92 -11.82 -12.84 22.85
CA ASP A 92 -10.52 -12.53 22.26
C ASP A 92 -10.46 -11.19 21.49
N SER A 93 -11.32 -10.21 21.81
CA SER A 93 -11.37 -8.91 21.11
C SER A 93 -10.00 -8.22 21.02
N ALA A 94 -9.16 -8.32 22.05
CA ALA A 94 -7.78 -7.85 22.06
C ALA A 94 -6.94 -8.35 20.86
N ARG A 95 -7.20 -9.59 20.39
CA ARG A 95 -6.51 -10.25 19.28
C ARG A 95 -7.25 -10.17 17.94
N ARG A 96 -8.40 -9.49 17.90
CA ARG A 96 -9.13 -9.19 16.65
C ARG A 96 -8.55 -7.92 16.01
N PRO A 97 -8.69 -7.74 14.68
CA PRO A 97 -8.24 -6.50 14.06
C PRO A 97 -9.01 -5.31 14.65
N VAL A 98 -8.31 -4.21 14.89
CA VAL A 98 -8.99 -2.96 15.24
C VAL A 98 -9.85 -2.53 14.05
N GLU A 99 -11.10 -2.17 14.33
CA GLU A 99 -12.00 -1.53 13.37
C GLU A 99 -12.60 -0.24 13.95
N GLN A 100 -13.42 0.47 13.15
CA GLN A 100 -13.88 1.83 13.45
C GLN A 100 -12.74 2.87 13.57
N VAL A 101 -11.68 2.64 12.80
CA VAL A 101 -10.55 3.55 12.66
C VAL A 101 -10.57 4.22 11.29
N SER A 102 -10.34 5.53 11.31
CA SER A 102 -10.22 6.33 10.10
C SER A 102 -8.81 6.22 9.51
N TRP A 103 -8.64 6.65 8.26
CA TRP A 103 -7.32 6.75 7.65
C TRP A 103 -6.41 7.68 8.45
N ASP A 104 -6.97 8.75 9.03
CA ASP A 104 -6.24 9.72 9.83
C ASP A 104 -5.69 9.13 11.13
N ASP A 105 -6.46 8.25 11.79
CA ASP A 105 -5.97 7.56 12.99
C ASP A 105 -4.84 6.61 12.65
N ALA A 106 -5.00 5.84 11.57
CA ALA A 106 -4.01 4.88 11.12
C ALA A 106 -2.67 5.58 10.81
N MET A 107 -2.72 6.77 10.19
CA MET A 107 -1.54 7.58 9.95
C MET A 107 -0.96 8.21 11.22
N ALA A 108 -1.81 8.64 12.17
CA ALA A 108 -1.37 9.19 13.45
C ALA A 108 -0.61 8.15 14.29
N VAL A 109 -1.14 6.93 14.42
CA VAL A 109 -0.45 5.86 15.14
C VAL A 109 0.83 5.40 14.43
N ALA A 110 0.87 5.44 13.09
CA ALA A 110 2.09 5.15 12.34
C ALA A 110 3.21 6.17 12.62
N VAL A 111 2.87 7.45 12.81
CA VAL A 111 3.83 8.50 13.20
C VAL A 111 4.43 8.22 14.57
N GLU A 112 3.62 7.84 15.56
CA GLU A 112 4.12 7.51 16.89
C GLU A 112 4.93 6.21 16.90
N LEU A 113 4.48 5.20 16.16
CA LEU A 113 5.24 3.96 15.98
C LEU A 113 6.63 4.23 15.38
N ARG A 114 6.73 5.12 14.38
CA ARG A 114 8.02 5.54 13.81
C ARG A 114 8.95 6.07 14.90
N LYS A 115 8.49 7.01 15.73
CA LYS A 115 9.29 7.60 16.81
C LYS A 115 9.73 6.53 17.81
N ARG A 116 8.84 5.59 18.15
CA ARG A 116 9.15 4.47 19.05
C ARG A 116 10.24 3.56 18.46
N MET A 117 10.14 3.21 17.19
CA MET A 117 11.14 2.38 16.51
C MET A 117 12.50 3.07 16.38
N GLU A 118 12.53 4.39 16.17
CA GLU A 118 13.77 5.20 16.20
C GLU A 118 14.44 5.15 17.59
N ALA A 119 13.65 5.30 18.66
CA ALA A 119 14.17 5.26 20.03
C ALA A 119 14.72 3.87 20.44
N LEU A 120 14.27 2.79 19.79
CA LEU A 120 14.70 1.42 20.08
C LEU A 120 15.88 0.94 19.21
N ASP A 121 16.44 1.81 18.36
CA ASP A 121 17.43 1.45 17.34
C ASP A 121 16.98 0.24 16.47
N ARG A 122 15.67 0.15 16.23
CA ARG A 122 15.06 -0.87 15.36
C ARG A 122 14.94 -0.40 13.91
N LEU A 123 15.54 0.75 13.59
CA LEU A 123 15.59 1.33 12.25
C LEU A 123 17.02 1.56 11.71
N PRO A 124 17.96 0.60 11.79
CA PRO A 124 19.21 0.76 11.06
C PRO A 124 18.91 0.54 9.56
N ARG A 125 18.79 1.64 8.80
CA ARG A 125 18.65 1.70 7.31
C ARG A 125 17.23 1.69 6.74
N VAL A 126 16.20 1.90 7.55
CA VAL A 126 14.79 2.04 7.10
C VAL A 126 14.23 3.39 7.54
N HIS A 127 13.52 4.12 6.65
CA HIS A 127 13.26 5.55 6.86
C HIS A 127 11.77 5.95 6.93
N GLY A 128 10.83 5.01 6.67
CA GLY A 128 9.39 5.27 6.71
C GLY A 128 8.58 4.20 7.45
N VAL A 129 7.55 4.63 8.15
CA VAL A 129 6.51 3.80 8.78
C VAL A 129 5.16 4.41 8.44
N GLY A 130 4.23 3.62 7.91
CA GLY A 130 2.95 4.12 7.39
C GLY A 130 2.05 3.02 6.87
N LEU A 131 0.95 3.42 6.23
CA LEU A 131 0.11 2.52 5.45
C LEU A 131 0.84 2.02 4.20
N PRO A 132 0.54 0.80 3.69
CA PRO A 132 1.03 0.38 2.38
C PRO A 132 0.51 1.31 1.29
N SER A 133 1.27 1.46 0.20
CA SER A 133 0.63 1.89 -1.04
C SER A 133 -0.29 0.79 -1.56
N GLU A 134 -1.24 1.16 -2.40
CA GLU A 134 -2.14 0.23 -3.06
C GLU A 134 -1.37 -0.86 -3.82
N ALA A 135 -0.33 -0.48 -4.56
CA ALA A 135 0.53 -1.41 -5.29
C ALA A 135 1.33 -2.32 -4.34
N MET A 136 1.84 -1.79 -3.23
CA MET A 136 2.52 -2.59 -2.20
C MET A 136 1.56 -3.62 -1.60
N TRP A 137 0.32 -3.22 -1.31
CA TRP A 137 -0.71 -4.10 -0.75
C TRP A 137 -1.03 -5.24 -1.72
N GLU A 138 -1.32 -4.94 -2.99
CA GLU A 138 -1.67 -5.97 -3.98
C GLU A 138 -0.50 -6.92 -4.25
N TYR A 139 0.72 -6.39 -4.39
CA TYR A 139 1.93 -7.21 -4.54
C TYR A 139 2.09 -8.20 -3.39
N ALA A 140 1.94 -7.70 -2.17
CA ALA A 140 2.08 -8.49 -0.96
C ALA A 140 0.94 -9.51 -0.80
N CYS A 141 -0.30 -9.14 -1.15
CA CYS A 141 -1.48 -9.99 -1.12
C CYS A 141 -1.30 -11.20 -2.04
N ARG A 142 -0.95 -10.93 -3.31
CA ARG A 142 -0.74 -11.95 -4.35
C ARG A 142 0.41 -12.88 -4.04
N ALA A 143 1.45 -12.42 -3.33
CA ALA A 143 2.59 -13.23 -2.92
C ALA A 143 3.15 -14.14 -4.04
N ARG A 144 3.36 -13.53 -5.23
CA ARG A 144 3.86 -14.17 -6.47
C ARG A 144 2.83 -14.94 -7.30
N THR A 145 1.54 -14.93 -6.97
CA THR A 145 0.48 -15.45 -7.83
C THR A 145 -0.16 -14.35 -8.70
N GLN A 146 -0.98 -14.74 -9.67
CA GLN A 146 -1.81 -13.82 -10.48
C GLN A 146 -3.31 -14.15 -10.40
N THR A 147 -3.67 -15.05 -9.49
CA THR A 147 -5.01 -15.57 -9.28
C THR A 147 -5.89 -14.58 -8.50
N GLU A 148 -7.19 -14.84 -8.45
CA GLU A 148 -8.17 -14.06 -7.67
C GLU A 148 -7.77 -13.98 -6.20
N TYR A 149 -7.40 -15.11 -5.60
CA TYR A 149 -6.86 -15.20 -4.24
C TYR A 149 -5.47 -15.81 -4.31
N TRP A 150 -4.60 -15.56 -3.34
CA TRP A 150 -3.24 -16.14 -3.39
C TRP A 150 -3.24 -17.67 -3.45
N SER A 151 -4.32 -18.32 -2.99
CA SER A 151 -4.54 -19.77 -3.00
C SER A 151 -5.08 -20.33 -4.32
N GLY A 152 -5.58 -19.51 -5.23
CA GLY A 152 -6.22 -19.96 -6.48
C GLY A 152 -7.37 -19.06 -6.93
N ASP A 153 -8.09 -19.53 -7.95
CA ASP A 153 -9.26 -18.85 -8.52
C ASP A 153 -10.56 -19.49 -8.04
N GLY A 154 -11.62 -18.69 -7.95
CA GLY A 154 -12.94 -19.14 -7.52
C GLY A 154 -13.13 -19.19 -6.00
N GLU A 155 -14.38 -19.10 -5.56
CA GLU A 155 -14.74 -18.98 -4.14
C GLU A 155 -14.20 -20.12 -3.26
N ALA A 156 -14.05 -21.33 -3.80
CA ALA A 156 -13.47 -22.46 -3.07
C ALA A 156 -12.02 -22.19 -2.61
N ALA A 157 -11.24 -21.41 -3.37
CA ALA A 157 -9.88 -21.04 -2.99
C ALA A 157 -9.86 -20.03 -1.82
N LEU A 158 -10.90 -19.20 -1.67
CA LEU A 158 -11.00 -18.20 -0.61
C LEU A 158 -11.28 -18.84 0.76
N VAL A 159 -12.07 -19.90 0.81
CA VAL A 159 -12.51 -20.54 2.07
C VAL A 159 -11.33 -20.88 2.99
N GLU A 160 -10.17 -21.29 2.47
CA GLU A 160 -9.03 -21.66 3.31
C GLU A 160 -8.18 -20.48 3.79
N VAL A 161 -8.38 -19.30 3.21
CA VAL A 161 -7.45 -18.16 3.32
C VAL A 161 -8.10 -16.85 3.74
N GLY A 162 -9.43 -16.80 3.81
CA GLY A 162 -10.15 -15.57 4.12
C GLY A 162 -11.44 -15.73 4.92
N TRP A 163 -11.83 -14.65 5.58
CA TRP A 163 -13.10 -14.51 6.31
C TRP A 163 -14.04 -13.61 5.51
N HIS A 164 -15.14 -14.15 5.00
CA HIS A 164 -16.03 -13.46 4.07
C HIS A 164 -17.45 -14.01 4.15
N GLY A 165 -18.42 -13.25 3.61
CA GLY A 165 -19.80 -13.68 3.38
C GLY A 165 -20.62 -14.00 4.64
N GLU A 166 -20.16 -13.57 5.81
CA GLU A 166 -20.91 -13.77 7.05
C GLU A 166 -22.12 -12.83 7.13
N GLU A 167 -23.15 -13.24 7.88
CA GLU A 167 -24.37 -12.45 8.03
C GLU A 167 -24.12 -11.20 8.89
N TRP A 168 -24.37 -10.01 8.34
CA TRP A 168 -24.23 -8.68 8.98
C TRP A 168 -24.65 -8.57 10.47
N VAL A 169 -25.68 -9.30 10.87
CA VAL A 169 -26.25 -9.26 12.24
C VAL A 169 -25.51 -10.18 13.21
N LYS A 170 -25.00 -11.33 12.75
CA LYS A 170 -24.40 -12.38 13.59
C LYS A 170 -22.90 -12.52 13.42
N GLY A 171 -22.36 -12.05 12.30
CA GLY A 171 -20.94 -12.07 11.98
C GLY A 171 -20.15 -10.98 12.70
N GLY A 172 -18.85 -11.00 12.49
CA GLY A 172 -17.94 -10.01 13.03
C GLY A 172 -16.50 -10.24 12.59
N THR A 173 -15.60 -9.36 13.04
CA THR A 173 -14.16 -9.55 12.83
C THR A 173 -13.69 -10.83 13.50
N HIS A 174 -12.63 -11.47 13.03
CA HIS A 174 -12.06 -12.69 13.60
C HIS A 174 -10.65 -12.45 14.15
N VAL A 175 -10.22 -13.29 15.09
CA VAL A 175 -8.85 -13.25 15.62
C VAL A 175 -7.85 -13.34 14.47
N VAL A 176 -6.94 -12.36 14.40
CA VAL A 176 -5.92 -12.30 13.34
C VAL A 176 -5.00 -13.50 13.42
N ALA A 177 -4.48 -13.96 12.28
CA ALA A 177 -3.68 -15.17 12.20
C ALA A 177 -4.35 -16.39 12.89
N GLY A 178 -5.69 -16.41 12.91
CA GLY A 178 -6.49 -17.48 13.50
C GLY A 178 -6.51 -18.72 12.60
N LYS A 179 -7.69 -19.11 12.12
CA LYS A 179 -7.87 -20.36 11.36
C LYS A 179 -7.41 -20.29 9.89
N ARG A 180 -7.19 -19.09 9.33
CA ARG A 180 -6.87 -18.90 7.91
C ARG A 180 -5.35 -18.93 7.68
N ARG A 181 -4.93 -19.60 6.61
CA ARG A 181 -3.50 -19.79 6.30
C ARG A 181 -2.86 -18.47 5.83
N PRO A 182 -1.56 -18.25 6.14
CA PRO A 182 -0.83 -17.14 5.55
C PRO A 182 -0.47 -17.42 4.09
N ASN A 183 -0.25 -16.35 3.33
CA ASN A 183 0.24 -16.44 1.96
C ASN A 183 1.75 -16.77 1.89
N ALA A 184 2.29 -16.84 0.67
CA ALA A 184 3.70 -17.17 0.44
C ALA A 184 4.71 -16.10 0.90
N PHE A 185 4.28 -14.99 1.51
CA PHE A 185 5.13 -14.04 2.24
C PHE A 185 4.95 -14.11 3.76
N GLY A 186 4.08 -14.99 4.25
CA GLY A 186 3.79 -15.12 5.68
C GLY A 186 2.80 -14.08 6.21
N LEU A 187 1.99 -13.49 5.32
CA LEU A 187 0.98 -12.51 5.69
C LEU A 187 -0.38 -13.20 5.88
N HIS A 188 -1.06 -12.89 6.97
CA HIS A 188 -2.39 -13.38 7.29
C HIS A 188 -3.47 -12.35 6.96
N ASP A 189 -4.69 -12.86 6.78
CA ASP A 189 -5.91 -12.07 6.60
C ASP A 189 -5.83 -11.05 5.45
N MET A 190 -5.10 -11.40 4.37
CA MET A 190 -5.03 -10.58 3.15
C MET A 190 -6.30 -10.66 2.29
N HIS A 191 -7.21 -11.58 2.61
CA HIS A 191 -8.51 -11.75 1.95
C HIS A 191 -9.61 -11.79 3.02
N GLY A 192 -10.37 -10.71 3.18
CA GLY A 192 -11.46 -10.62 4.14
C GLY A 192 -11.04 -10.17 5.54
N ASN A 193 -11.85 -10.54 6.54
CA ASN A 193 -11.80 -10.04 7.92
C ASN A 193 -12.10 -8.52 8.02
N VAL A 194 -11.18 -7.65 7.63
CA VAL A 194 -11.41 -6.20 7.54
C VAL A 194 -10.83 -5.62 6.27
N TRP A 195 -11.52 -4.62 5.71
CA TRP A 195 -10.94 -3.74 4.71
C TRP A 195 -9.76 -3.00 5.31
N GLU A 196 -8.70 -2.82 4.53
CA GLU A 196 -7.48 -2.19 5.01
C GLU A 196 -7.18 -0.90 4.26
N TRP A 197 -6.99 0.19 5.02
CA TRP A 197 -6.55 1.47 4.47
C TRP A 197 -5.20 1.36 3.75
N CYS A 198 -5.14 1.92 2.54
CA CYS A 198 -3.90 2.20 1.82
C CYS A 198 -3.61 3.71 1.83
N ALA A 199 -2.36 4.09 1.58
CA ALA A 199 -1.92 5.48 1.57
C ALA A 199 -2.48 6.28 0.38
N ASP A 200 -2.76 5.60 -0.74
CA ASP A 200 -3.12 6.19 -2.02
C ASP A 200 -4.49 6.88 -1.99
N VAL A 201 -4.55 7.96 -2.74
CA VAL A 201 -5.81 8.58 -3.13
C VAL A 201 -6.45 7.72 -4.20
N ASP A 202 -7.72 7.38 -4.04
CA ASP A 202 -8.43 6.64 -5.09
C ASP A 202 -8.95 7.62 -6.16
N GLU A 203 -8.11 7.84 -7.17
CA GLU A 203 -8.48 8.56 -8.39
C GLU A 203 -8.97 7.56 -9.45
N ASP A 204 -10.07 7.88 -10.14
CA ASP A 204 -10.75 6.93 -11.05
C ASP A 204 -9.81 6.39 -12.15
N ASP A 205 -8.84 7.20 -12.59
CA ASP A 205 -7.85 6.83 -13.60
C ASP A 205 -6.52 6.34 -13.02
N ALA A 206 -6.41 6.08 -11.71
CA ALA A 206 -5.14 5.73 -11.06
C ALA A 206 -4.41 4.57 -11.76
N TYR A 207 -5.12 3.50 -12.14
CA TYR A 207 -4.53 2.36 -12.87
C TYR A 207 -4.13 2.72 -14.30
N ARG A 208 -4.87 3.61 -14.96
CA ARG A 208 -4.58 4.06 -16.33
C ARG A 208 -3.38 5.00 -16.39
N MET A 209 -3.08 5.68 -15.29
CA MET A 209 -1.90 6.54 -15.17
C MET A 209 -0.62 5.76 -14.91
N VAL A 210 -0.71 4.48 -14.51
CA VAL A 210 0.46 3.63 -14.33
C VAL A 210 0.98 3.16 -15.68
N VAL A 211 2.23 3.47 -15.97
CA VAL A 211 2.91 3.01 -17.19
C VAL A 211 3.54 1.63 -16.98
N PRO A 212 3.56 0.74 -18.00
CA PRO A 212 4.25 -0.54 -17.91
C PRO A 212 5.73 -0.37 -17.52
N GLY A 213 6.18 -1.15 -16.53
CA GLY A 213 7.53 -1.09 -15.98
C GLY A 213 7.74 0.03 -14.96
N ALA A 214 6.69 0.75 -14.54
CA ALA A 214 6.79 1.78 -13.52
C ALA A 214 7.38 1.23 -12.21
N VAL A 215 8.32 1.97 -11.64
CA VAL A 215 8.81 1.74 -10.28
C VAL A 215 7.88 2.48 -9.33
N MET A 216 7.11 1.74 -8.54
CA MET A 216 6.15 2.34 -7.63
C MET A 216 6.89 3.00 -6.45
N PRO A 217 6.64 4.29 -6.19
CA PRO A 217 7.29 4.97 -5.08
C PRO A 217 6.76 4.43 -3.75
N TRP A 218 7.59 4.51 -2.72
CA TRP A 218 7.09 4.34 -1.36
C TRP A 218 6.14 5.47 -0.98
N PRO A 219 5.08 5.18 -0.22
CA PRO A 219 4.06 6.17 0.10
C PRO A 219 4.57 7.24 1.06
N ALA A 220 3.92 8.39 1.05
CA ALA A 220 4.15 9.43 2.05
C ALA A 220 3.79 8.91 3.45
N CYS A 221 4.62 9.24 4.44
CA CYS A 221 4.35 8.97 5.85
C CYS A 221 3.73 10.22 6.49
N GLY A 222 2.83 10.03 7.45
CA GLY A 222 2.25 11.10 8.25
C GLY A 222 0.96 11.72 7.69
N PRO A 223 0.45 12.76 8.36
CA PRO A 223 -0.88 13.30 8.09
C PRO A 223 -0.97 13.90 6.68
N ARG A 224 -2.13 13.76 6.06
CA ARG A 224 -2.49 14.48 4.84
C ARG A 224 -2.60 15.99 5.10
N ARG A 225 -2.61 16.78 4.02
CA ARG A 225 -2.91 18.21 4.11
C ARG A 225 -4.36 18.41 4.58
N LYS A 226 -4.62 19.46 5.36
CA LYS A 226 -5.95 19.72 5.97
C LYS A 226 -7.08 19.88 4.94
N ASP A 227 -6.75 20.35 3.75
CA ASP A 227 -7.66 20.57 2.61
C ASP A 227 -7.76 19.34 1.68
N ASP A 228 -7.01 18.26 1.95
CA ASP A 228 -7.10 17.02 1.20
C ASP A 228 -8.24 16.14 1.76
N HIS A 229 -9.41 16.27 1.14
CA HIS A 229 -10.59 15.48 1.47
C HIS A 229 -10.81 14.30 0.51
N ARG A 230 -9.85 14.00 -0.37
CA ARG A 230 -10.04 12.99 -1.41
C ARG A 230 -10.13 11.59 -0.79
N PRO A 231 -10.97 10.69 -1.36
CA PRO A 231 -11.14 9.34 -0.83
C PRO A 231 -9.83 8.57 -0.89
N ARG A 232 -9.67 7.61 0.03
CA ARG A 232 -8.50 6.74 0.13
C ARG A 232 -8.87 5.31 -0.23
N VAL A 233 -7.90 4.60 -0.79
CA VAL A 233 -8.07 3.21 -1.21
C VAL A 233 -8.23 2.30 0.02
N LEU A 234 -9.13 1.33 -0.12
CA LEU A 234 -9.32 0.18 0.76
C LEU A 234 -9.11 -1.10 -0.04
N ARG A 235 -8.42 -2.08 0.56
CA ARG A 235 -8.16 -3.38 -0.05
C ARG A 235 -8.55 -4.54 0.86
N GLY A 236 -8.73 -5.72 0.27
CA GLY A 236 -8.82 -7.00 0.98
C GLY A 236 -10.21 -7.58 1.17
N GLY A 237 -11.27 -6.78 1.18
CA GLY A 237 -12.59 -7.28 1.60
C GLY A 237 -12.74 -7.30 3.12
N SER A 238 -13.89 -7.78 3.62
CA SER A 238 -14.17 -7.88 5.05
C SER A 238 -14.98 -9.14 5.37
N TRP A 239 -15.15 -9.46 6.66
CA TRP A 239 -15.94 -10.61 7.13
C TRP A 239 -17.35 -10.70 6.53
N ASP A 240 -18.01 -9.58 6.29
CA ASP A 240 -19.38 -9.50 5.71
C ASP A 240 -19.41 -9.47 4.18
N PHE A 241 -18.27 -9.23 3.51
CA PHE A 241 -18.26 -8.99 2.06
C PHE A 241 -18.29 -10.29 1.26
N THR A 242 -18.84 -10.26 0.06
CA THR A 242 -18.84 -11.42 -0.83
C THR A 242 -17.41 -11.82 -1.24
N ALA A 243 -17.26 -13.05 -1.73
CA ALA A 243 -15.99 -13.54 -2.26
C ALA A 243 -15.43 -12.60 -3.35
N TRP A 244 -16.32 -12.07 -4.21
CA TRP A 244 -15.95 -11.11 -5.24
C TRP A 244 -15.21 -9.86 -4.72
N GLY A 245 -15.63 -9.33 -3.57
CA GLY A 245 -14.99 -8.18 -2.95
C GLY A 245 -13.69 -8.50 -2.19
N CYS A 246 -13.34 -9.78 -2.05
CA CYS A 246 -12.13 -10.23 -1.37
C CYS A 246 -11.00 -10.60 -2.34
N ARG A 247 -11.19 -10.44 -3.65
CA ARG A 247 -10.17 -10.71 -4.67
C ARG A 247 -8.96 -9.78 -4.49
N SER A 248 -7.78 -10.27 -4.84
CA SER A 248 -6.49 -9.56 -4.74
C SER A 248 -6.52 -8.20 -5.43
N ALA A 249 -7.18 -8.12 -6.59
CA ALA A 249 -7.28 -6.89 -7.38
C ALA A 249 -8.42 -5.96 -6.95
N TYR A 250 -9.38 -6.42 -6.15
CA TYR A 250 -10.58 -5.62 -5.86
C TYR A 250 -10.21 -4.34 -5.13
N ARG A 251 -10.77 -3.23 -5.60
CA ARG A 251 -10.50 -1.89 -5.09
C ARG A 251 -11.77 -1.30 -4.52
N PHE A 252 -11.67 -0.74 -3.32
CA PHE A 252 -12.73 0.05 -2.74
C PHE A 252 -12.19 1.38 -2.25
N ARG A 253 -13.09 2.31 -1.93
CA ARG A 253 -12.69 3.62 -1.42
C ARG A 253 -13.67 4.18 -0.43
N ARG A 254 -13.14 4.96 0.50
CA ARG A 254 -13.91 5.71 1.48
C ARG A 254 -13.22 7.03 1.82
N TRP A 255 -14.01 7.96 2.34
CA TRP A 255 -13.51 9.24 2.83
C TRP A 255 -12.52 9.01 3.98
N PRO A 256 -11.40 9.75 4.05
CA PRO A 256 -10.33 9.47 5.01
C PRO A 256 -10.77 9.58 6.49
N GLY A 257 -11.82 10.34 6.78
CA GLY A 257 -12.38 10.47 8.13
C GLY A 257 -13.45 9.44 8.49
N LEU A 258 -13.85 8.56 7.57
CA LEU A 258 -14.87 7.55 7.85
C LEU A 258 -14.32 6.50 8.81
N ARG A 259 -15.11 6.18 9.83
CA ARG A 259 -14.91 5.05 10.75
C ARG A 259 -16.02 4.05 10.52
N HIS A 260 -15.68 2.78 10.36
CA HIS A 260 -16.69 1.73 10.14
C HIS A 260 -16.21 0.38 10.65
N ARG A 261 -17.16 -0.46 11.10
CA ARG A 261 -16.88 -1.78 11.68
C ARG A 261 -16.36 -2.87 10.73
N LEU A 262 -16.15 -2.49 9.48
CA LEU A 262 -15.55 -3.33 8.44
C LEU A 262 -14.15 -2.86 8.06
N ILE A 263 -13.67 -1.75 8.63
CA ILE A 263 -12.47 -1.06 8.18
C ILE A 263 -11.44 -1.01 9.31
N GLY A 264 -10.30 -1.62 9.07
CA GLY A 264 -9.08 -1.54 9.86
C GLY A 264 -7.91 -1.11 8.99
N PHE A 265 -6.71 -1.56 9.34
CA PHE A 265 -5.50 -1.30 8.57
C PHE A 265 -4.36 -2.24 8.96
N ARG A 266 -3.33 -2.29 8.10
CA ARG A 266 -2.02 -2.85 8.44
C ARG A 266 -0.93 -1.82 8.19
N LEU A 267 0.20 -1.99 8.87
CA LEU A 267 1.32 -1.06 8.78
C LEU A 267 2.46 -1.64 7.94
N CYS A 268 3.26 -0.76 7.36
CA CYS A 268 4.46 -1.07 6.63
C CYS A 268 5.66 -0.29 7.17
N VAL A 269 6.83 -0.88 6.98
CA VAL A 269 8.14 -0.32 7.27
C VAL A 269 8.93 -0.41 5.98
N PHE A 270 9.32 0.72 5.40
CA PHE A 270 9.94 0.76 4.08
C PHE A 270 11.17 1.66 4.04
N PRO A 271 12.19 1.30 3.23
CA PRO A 271 13.30 2.21 2.98
C PRO A 271 12.70 3.52 2.47
N GLY A 272 12.93 4.65 3.12
CA GLY A 272 12.52 5.92 2.50
C GLY A 272 13.46 6.24 1.34
N PRO A 273 13.24 7.36 0.64
CA PRO A 273 14.17 7.80 -0.39
C PRO A 273 15.57 7.89 0.22
N VAL A 274 16.54 7.21 -0.40
CA VAL A 274 17.95 7.30 0.00
C VAL A 274 18.32 8.78 -0.02
N LYS A 275 18.63 9.37 1.14
CA LYS A 275 19.33 10.66 1.17
C LYS A 275 20.66 10.40 0.46
N GLN A 276 20.79 10.87 -0.78
CA GLN A 276 22.08 10.84 -1.45
C GLN A 276 23.08 11.56 -0.54
N GLY A 277 24.08 10.83 -0.07
CA GLY A 277 25.18 11.41 0.68
C GLY A 277 25.89 12.49 -0.16
N PRO A 278 26.66 13.39 0.47
CA PRO A 278 27.38 14.45 -0.24
C PRO A 278 28.29 13.94 -1.37
N GLU A 279 28.75 12.69 -1.29
CA GLU A 279 29.58 12.04 -2.31
C GLU A 279 28.85 11.78 -3.64
N ALA A 280 27.58 11.36 -3.61
CA ALA A 280 26.80 11.11 -4.83
C ALA A 280 26.42 12.41 -5.57
N ARG A 281 26.29 13.54 -4.85
CA ARG A 281 26.13 14.87 -5.46
C ARG A 281 27.39 15.34 -6.18
N ALA A 282 28.57 14.92 -5.74
CA ALA A 282 29.83 15.29 -6.37
C ALA A 282 30.02 14.59 -7.73
N GLU A 283 29.61 13.31 -7.83
CA GLU A 283 29.65 12.53 -9.07
C GLU A 283 28.62 13.00 -10.11
N SER A 284 27.41 13.40 -9.68
CA SER A 284 26.41 13.96 -10.60
C SER A 284 26.81 15.34 -11.13
N ALA A 285 27.48 16.15 -10.30
CA ALA A 285 27.96 17.49 -10.69
C ALA A 285 29.17 17.43 -11.64
N THR A 286 30.07 16.47 -11.47
CA THR A 286 31.20 16.25 -12.39
C THR A 286 30.73 15.66 -13.73
N GLY A 287 29.77 14.73 -13.73
CA GLY A 287 29.16 14.20 -14.96
C GLY A 287 28.35 15.23 -15.75
N ALA A 288 27.69 16.17 -15.06
CA ALA A 288 26.96 17.28 -15.70
C ALA A 288 27.88 18.36 -16.27
N LYS A 289 29.07 18.56 -15.68
CA LYS A 289 30.09 19.50 -16.18
C LYS A 289 30.76 18.96 -17.45
N ALA A 290 31.13 17.66 -17.47
CA ALA A 290 31.70 17.01 -18.66
C ALA A 290 30.77 17.07 -19.88
N ARG A 291 29.45 16.87 -19.69
CA ARG A 291 28.46 16.95 -20.79
C ARG A 291 28.19 18.36 -21.31
N ARG A 292 28.44 19.40 -20.50
CA ARG A 292 28.30 20.80 -20.92
C ARG A 292 29.49 21.27 -21.75
N ASP A 293 30.68 20.79 -21.43
CA ASP A 293 31.90 21.15 -22.15
C ASP A 293 31.94 20.49 -23.55
N ASP A 294 31.37 19.29 -23.70
CA ASP A 294 31.25 18.60 -25.00
C ASP A 294 30.17 19.21 -25.94
N ALA A 295 29.11 19.80 -25.37
CA ALA A 295 28.02 20.39 -26.16
C ALA A 295 28.37 21.79 -26.73
N ALA A 296 29.36 22.47 -26.17
CA ALA A 296 29.76 23.81 -26.59
C ALA A 296 30.62 23.84 -27.87
N VAL A 297 31.02 22.68 -28.40
CA VAL A 297 31.88 22.58 -29.60
C VAL A 297 31.09 22.34 -30.88
N ALA A 298 29.76 22.13 -30.79
CA ALA A 298 28.96 21.64 -31.90
C ALA A 298 27.70 22.47 -32.18
N GLU A 299 27.77 23.80 -32.23
CA GLU A 299 26.73 24.59 -32.92
C GLU A 299 27.32 25.74 -33.74
N GLY A 300 27.25 25.57 -35.06
CA GLY A 300 27.45 26.61 -36.05
C GLY A 300 26.69 26.25 -37.33
N VAL A 301 25.82 27.19 -37.75
CA VAL A 301 25.28 27.45 -39.11
C VAL A 301 23.77 27.17 -39.34
N ASP A 302 23.05 28.29 -39.59
CA ASP A 302 21.80 28.60 -40.34
C ASP A 302 20.56 27.69 -40.26
N GLY A 303 19.31 28.17 -40.23
CA GLY A 303 18.73 29.45 -40.67
C GLY A 303 17.53 29.18 -41.61
N ALA A 304 16.44 29.94 -41.44
CA ALA A 304 15.25 30.11 -42.31
C ALA A 304 13.90 29.42 -41.93
N ASP A 305 13.02 30.27 -41.38
CA ASP A 305 11.57 30.48 -41.51
C ASP A 305 10.66 29.53 -42.35
N LEU A 306 9.45 29.23 -41.85
CA LEU A 306 8.21 29.98 -42.21
C LEU A 306 6.93 29.36 -41.61
N ASN A 307 6.01 30.28 -41.30
CA ASN A 307 4.69 30.19 -40.69
C ASN A 307 3.59 29.68 -41.67
N THR A 308 2.50 29.06 -41.20
CA THR A 308 1.07 29.47 -41.46
C THR A 308 -0.01 28.40 -41.14
N ASN A 309 -1.02 28.83 -40.36
CA ASN A 309 -2.49 28.56 -40.40
C ASN A 309 -3.05 27.13 -40.08
N PHE A 310 -4.16 26.89 -39.37
CA PHE A 310 -5.52 27.51 -39.17
C PHE A 310 -6.15 26.94 -37.83
N PRO A 311 -7.41 27.20 -37.39
CA PRO A 311 -8.06 28.38 -36.74
C PRO A 311 -8.79 28.03 -35.39
N PRO A 312 -9.62 28.93 -34.77
CA PRO A 312 -10.00 28.84 -33.35
C PRO A 312 -11.32 28.12 -33.06
N ARG A 313 -11.52 27.84 -31.76
CA ARG A 313 -12.74 27.33 -31.12
C ARG A 313 -13.94 28.27 -31.27
N SER A 314 -15.14 27.68 -31.34
CA SER A 314 -16.42 28.35 -31.07
C SER A 314 -17.26 27.48 -30.10
N GLY A 315 -17.63 28.05 -28.94
CA GLY A 315 -18.92 27.77 -28.28
C GLY A 315 -20.05 28.41 -29.13
N GLU A 316 -21.33 28.26 -28.86
CA GLU A 316 -22.09 27.97 -27.64
C GLU A 316 -23.58 27.78 -28.05
N ASN A 317 -24.38 27.26 -27.11
CA ASN A 317 -25.82 27.53 -26.88
C ASN A 317 -26.96 26.64 -27.45
N SER A 318 -27.58 25.97 -26.46
CA SER A 318 -28.97 26.12 -25.95
C SER A 318 -30.16 25.36 -26.55
N ASP A 319 -30.85 24.68 -25.62
CA ASP A 319 -32.29 24.48 -25.42
C ASP A 319 -33.10 23.49 -26.28
N ALA A 320 -33.47 22.36 -25.64
CA ALA A 320 -34.85 21.88 -25.44
C ALA A 320 -34.90 20.83 -24.31
#